data_AF-A0A9X2EJI9-F1
#
_entry.id   AF-A0A9X2EJI9-F1
#
_cell.length_a   1.000
_cell.length_b   1.000
_cell.length_c   1.000
_cell.angle_alpha   90.00
_cell.angle_beta   90.00
_cell.angle_gamma   90.00
#
_symmetry.space_group_name_H-M   'P 1'
#
loop_
_entity.id
_entity.type
_entity.pdbx_description
1 polymer ?
#
loop_
_entity_poly.entity_id
_entity_poly.type
_entity_poly.pdbx_seq_one_letter_code
_entity_poly.pdbx_strand_id
1 'polypeptide(L)' 'MEGSVCTAPVSDTGVQGNSSRLGTRLATLRERLRLTYGDSHGLRRVSQQPMGLRTEIVFPTKEQS' A
#
# COMPACT_ATOMS: atom_id res chain seq x y z
N MET A 1 9.13 -4.53 -21.81
CA MET A 1 7.88 -5.21 -21.42
C MET A 1 7.44 -4.58 -20.11
N GLU A 2 6.35 -3.82 -20.12
CA GLU A 2 5.72 -3.40 -18.87
C GLU A 2 5.07 -4.65 -18.27
N GLY A 3 5.64 -5.14 -17.16
CA GLY A 3 5.02 -6.23 -16.41
C GLY A 3 3.65 -5.79 -15.88
N SER A 4 2.69 -6.70 -15.86
CA SER A 4 1.39 -6.40 -15.27
C SER A 4 1.54 -6.10 -13.77
N VAL A 5 0.79 -5.12 -13.27
CA VAL A 5 0.86 -4.66 -11.88
C VAL A 5 -0.51 -4.84 -11.23
N CYS A 6 -0.51 -5.41 -10.03
CA CYS A 6 -1.69 -5.53 -9.19
C CYS A 6 -1.78 -4.36 -8.20
N THR A 7 -3.00 -3.89 -7.97
CA THR A 7 -3.31 -2.92 -6.91
C THR A 7 -4.33 -3.51 -5.94
N ALA A 8 -4.00 -3.55 -4.65
CA ALA A 8 -4.90 -3.96 -3.58
C ALA A 8 -5.21 -2.76 -2.67
N PRO A 9 -6.42 -2.18 -2.74
CA PRO A 9 -6.83 -1.11 -1.85
C PRO A 9 -7.36 -1.65 -0.51
N VAL A 10 -7.00 -0.98 0.58
CA VAL A 10 -7.57 -1.20 1.91
C VAL A 10 -8.09 0.14 2.42
N SER A 11 -9.38 0.21 2.73
CA SER A 11 -10.03 1.42 3.21
C SER A 11 -10.50 1.24 4.66
N ASP A 12 -10.26 2.25 5.47
CA ASP A 12 -10.79 2.41 6.82
C ASP A 12 -11.70 3.64 6.84
N THR A 13 -12.90 3.54 7.40
CA THR A 13 -13.86 4.66 7.47
C THR A 13 -13.80 5.42 8.80
N GLY A 14 -12.83 5.10 9.66
CA GLY A 14 -12.65 5.71 10.96
C GLY A 14 -12.14 7.15 10.91
N VAL A 15 -12.04 7.76 12.10
CA VAL A 15 -11.48 9.10 12.26
C VAL A 15 -9.97 9.03 12.04
N GLN A 16 -9.47 9.79 11.08
CA GLN A 16 -8.03 9.85 10.83
C GLN A 16 -7.31 10.62 11.93
N GLY A 17 -6.38 9.95 12.62
CA GLY A 17 -5.37 10.63 13.41
C GLY A 17 -4.42 11.40 12.49
N ASN A 18 -4.07 12.64 12.84
CA ASN A 18 -3.33 13.59 12.01
C ASN A 18 -1.84 13.25 11.78
N SER A 19 -1.48 11.97 11.72
CA SER A 19 -0.10 11.52 11.60
C SER A 19 0.30 11.43 10.13
N SER A 20 1.33 12.18 9.71
CA SER A 20 1.91 12.10 8.36
C SER A 20 2.76 10.83 8.15
N ARG A 21 3.15 10.16 9.25
CA ARG A 21 3.99 8.98 9.24
C ARG A 21 3.15 7.71 9.12
N LEU A 22 3.71 6.71 8.44
CA LEU A 22 3.19 5.34 8.51
C LEU A 22 3.32 4.88 9.96
N GLY A 23 2.19 4.47 10.57
CA GLY A 23 2.24 3.76 11.83
C GLY A 23 3.07 2.49 11.70
N THR A 24 3.60 1.96 12.80
CA THR A 24 4.53 0.82 12.83
C THR A 24 4.09 -0.35 11.94
N ARG A 25 2.79 -0.68 11.94
CA ARG A 25 2.23 -1.76 11.12
C ARG A 25 2.39 -1.53 9.61
N LEU A 26 2.13 -0.32 9.12
CA LEU A 26 2.30 0.00 7.70
C LEU A 26 3.77 0.09 7.31
N ALA A 27 4.64 0.53 8.22
CA ALA A 27 6.09 0.49 8.01
C ALA A 27 6.60 -0.95 7.89
N THR A 28 6.13 -1.86 8.75
CA THR A 28 6.42 -3.30 8.65
C THR A 28 5.88 -3.90 7.36
N LEU A 29 4.65 -3.55 6.96
CA LEU A 29 4.08 -4.03 5.69
C LEU A 29 4.93 -3.58 4.49
N ARG A 30 5.33 -2.30 4.45
CA ARG A 30 6.22 -1.77 3.41
C ARG A 30 7.53 -2.56 3.34
N GLU A 31 8.16 -2.84 4.48
CA GLU A 31 9.40 -3.60 4.49
C GLU A 31 9.21 -5.03 3.98
N ARG A 32 8.11 -5.70 4.35
CA ARG A 32 7.78 -7.03 3.82
C ARG A 32 7.54 -7.04 2.31
N LEU A 33 6.86 -6.01 1.79
CA LEU A 33 6.67 -5.84 0.34
C LEU A 33 8.00 -5.64 -0.38
N ARG A 34 8.89 -4.82 0.17
CA ARG A 34 10.26 -4.62 -0.35
C ARG A 34 11.04 -5.93 -0.39
N LEU A 35 11.00 -6.72 0.68
CA LEU A 35 11.67 -8.02 0.72
C LEU A 35 11.10 -9.04 -0.27
N THR A 36 9.82 -8.92 -0.64
CA THR A 36 9.14 -9.87 -1.52
C THR A 36 9.25 -9.50 -3.00
N TYR A 37 9.15 -8.21 -3.30
CA TYR A 37 9.00 -7.68 -4.67
C TYR A 37 10.12 -6.72 -5.08
N GLY A 38 11.14 -6.52 -4.23
CA GLY A 38 12.22 -5.57 -4.48
C GLY A 38 11.70 -4.14 -4.60
N ASP A 39 12.26 -3.37 -5.52
CA ASP A 39 11.84 -1.98 -5.77
C ASP A 39 10.56 -1.87 -6.61
N SER A 40 10.02 -2.99 -7.10
CA SER A 40 8.79 -3.04 -7.90
C SER A 40 7.50 -2.99 -7.06
N HIS A 41 7.57 -2.49 -5.81
CA HIS A 41 6.41 -2.35 -4.92
C HIS A 41 6.08 -0.88 -4.65
N GLY A 42 4.84 -0.62 -4.27
CA GLY A 42 4.40 0.69 -3.81
C GLY A 42 3.46 0.57 -2.62
N LEU A 43 3.58 1.51 -1.67
CA LEU A 43 2.61 1.68 -0.61
C LEU A 43 2.26 3.16 -0.51
N ARG A 44 1.02 3.50 -0.89
CA ARG A 44 0.54 4.88 -0.93
C ARG A 44 -0.64 5.04 0.01
N ARG A 45 -0.65 6.16 0.74
CA ARG A 45 -1.72 6.49 1.68
C ARG A 45 -2.48 7.71 1.18
N VAL A 46 -3.79 7.60 1.10
CA VAL A 46 -4.69 8.61 0.56
C VAL A 46 -5.74 8.90 1.61
N SER A 47 -5.87 10.17 2.00
CA SER A 47 -6.97 10.58 2.85
C SER A 47 -8.28 10.53 2.08
N GLN A 48 -9.31 9.91 2.66
CA GLN A 48 -10.65 9.93 2.09
C GLN A 48 -11.48 11.02 2.76
N GLN A 49 -12.32 11.70 1.96
CA GLN A 49 -13.32 12.63 2.47
C GLN A 49 -14.68 11.92 2.58
N PRO A 50 -15.53 12.30 3.56
CA PRO A 50 -15.28 13.29 4.61
C PRO A 50 -14.39 12.78 5.75
N MET A 51 -14.26 11.46 5.91
CA MET A 51 -13.43 10.79 6.90
C MET A 51 -12.88 9.48 6.31
N GLY A 52 -11.90 8.90 6.98
CA GLY A 52 -11.33 7.61 6.59
C GLY A 52 -10.03 7.71 5.81
N LEU A 53 -9.36 6.57 5.70
CA LEU A 53 -8.04 6.39 5.13
C LEU A 53 -8.06 5.25 4.11
N ARG A 54 -7.52 5.50 2.92
CA ARG A 54 -7.25 4.46 1.93
C ARG A 54 -5.75 4.23 1.83
N THR A 55 -5.33 2.98 1.98
CA THR A 55 -3.98 2.54 1.66
C THR A 55 -4.03 1.72 0.38
N GLU A 56 -3.21 2.07 -0.59
CA GLU A 56 -3.05 1.34 -1.85
C GLU A 56 -1.72 0.61 -1.83
N ILE A 57 -1.79 -0.70 -2.06
CA ILE A 57 -0.65 -1.59 -2.15
C ILE A 57 -0.47 -1.95 -3.62
N VAL A 58 0.72 -1.69 -4.15
CA VAL A 58 1.08 -1.94 -5.55
C VAL A 58 2.19 -3.00 -5.57
N PHE A 59 2.04 -4.03 -6.39
CA PHE A 59 3.00 -5.12 -6.52
C PHE A 59 2.90 -5.77 -7.91
N PRO A 60 4.00 -6.35 -8.43
CA PRO A 60 3.98 -6.99 -9.74
C PRO A 60 3.13 -8.26 -9.70
N THR A 61 2.42 -8.54 -10.79
CA THR A 61 1.87 -9.89 -11.00
C THR A 61 3.03 -10.83 -11.27
N LYS A 62 3.13 -11.95 -10.55
CA LYS A 62 3.92 -13.07 -11.08
C LYS A 62 3.19 -13.60 -12.31
N GLU A 63 3.82 -13.57 -13.47
CA GLU A 63 3.44 -14.50 -14.53
C GLU A 63 3.65 -15.90 -13.95
N GLN A 64 2.59 -16.70 -13.87
CA GLN A 64 2.72 -18.11 -13.54
C GLN A 64 3.41 -18.78 -14.73
N SER A 65 4.70 -19.04 -14.58
CA SER A 65 5.45 -20.00 -15.41
C SER A 65 5.19 -21.42 -14.95
#